data_AF-A0A7Y3KAL4-F1
#
_entry.id   AF-A0A7Y3KAL4-F1
#
_cell.length_a   1.000
_cell.length_b   1.000
_cell.length_c   1.000
_cell.angle_alpha   90.00
_cell.angle_beta   90.00
_cell.angle_gamma   90.00
#
_symmetry.space_group_name_H-M   'P 1'
#
loop_
_entity.id
_entity.type
_entity.pdbx_description
1 polymer ?
#
loop_
_entity_poly.entity_id
_entity_poly.type
_entity_poly.pdbx_seq_one_letter_code
_entity_poly.pdbx_strand_id
1 'polypeptide(L)'
;MEQVELRNKIERAQQTMDEQQNLIRDLVEKVGEVDHRSGDILDEVKSIEQLSQDASLATAKGDQEVTTMTERMKKIYETTMVLTTQMEALFTVFDQTQKILETVQALGGQTKILALNASIEAARSGEHGRGFSIIAKQLKELADQSSDSSKQVDLNIRRLATEITTIASTTKDNASSTEEGMMQIRSLVDSFSAIRSTITELTMHNRKVFEEADSLHQMSAYVRSLSEPIARNRIIISEGLEAAELTAQE
;
A
#
# COMPACT_ATOMS: atom_id res chain seq x y z
N MET A 1 91.85 -4.06 -4.74
CA MET A 1 90.92 -3.63 -3.68
C MET A 1 89.70 -2.94 -4.29
N GLU A 2 89.93 -2.00 -5.21
CA GLU A 2 88.88 -1.26 -5.95
C GLU A 2 87.98 -2.15 -6.85
N GLN A 3 88.54 -3.11 -7.60
CA GLN A 3 87.74 -4.06 -8.39
C GLN A 3 86.84 -4.99 -7.56
N VAL A 4 87.29 -5.40 -6.36
CA VAL A 4 86.48 -6.23 -5.45
C VAL A 4 85.31 -5.41 -4.89
N GLU A 5 85.53 -4.13 -4.60
CA GLU A 5 84.49 -3.22 -4.17
C GLU A 5 83.46 -2.94 -5.28
N LEU A 6 83.92 -2.78 -6.53
CA LEU A 6 83.05 -2.62 -7.70
C LEU A 6 82.19 -3.86 -7.94
N ARG A 7 82.78 -5.06 -7.89
CA ARG A 7 82.07 -6.33 -8.04
C ARG A 7 80.97 -6.51 -6.98
N ASN A 8 81.28 -6.21 -5.71
CA ASN A 8 80.29 -6.24 -4.63
C ASN A 8 79.15 -5.22 -4.83
N LYS A 9 79.42 -4.06 -5.45
CA LYS A 9 78.38 -3.06 -5.78
C LYS A 9 77.48 -3.55 -6.92
N ILE A 10 78.05 -4.18 -7.94
CA ILE A 10 77.32 -4.78 -9.07
C ILE A 10 76.41 -5.91 -8.56
N GLU A 11 76.94 -6.83 -7.76
CA GLU A 11 76.17 -7.97 -7.22
C GLU A 11 74.99 -7.50 -6.35
N ARG A 12 75.19 -6.47 -5.51
CA ARG A 12 74.10 -5.84 -4.75
C ARG A 12 73.06 -5.16 -5.64
N ALA A 13 73.49 -4.52 -6.72
CA ALA A 13 72.59 -3.86 -7.67
C ALA A 13 71.76 -4.89 -8.44
N GLN A 14 72.37 -5.99 -8.89
CA GLN A 14 71.67 -7.13 -9.52
C GLN A 14 70.63 -7.73 -8.57
N GLN A 15 71.00 -8.00 -7.30
CA GLN A 15 70.05 -8.50 -6.31
C GLN A 15 68.87 -7.54 -6.09
N THR A 16 69.14 -6.24 -6.00
CA THR A 16 68.09 -5.20 -5.86
C THR A 16 67.15 -5.17 -7.07
N MET A 17 67.67 -5.42 -8.27
CA MET A 17 66.88 -5.45 -9.50
C MET A 17 65.97 -6.69 -9.59
N ASP A 18 66.45 -7.84 -9.15
CA ASP A 18 65.64 -9.06 -9.05
C ASP A 18 64.51 -8.89 -8.04
N GLU A 19 64.81 -8.29 -6.88
CA GLU A 19 63.81 -7.92 -5.87
C GLU A 19 62.78 -6.94 -6.44
N GLN A 20 63.22 -5.88 -7.13
CA GLN A 20 62.32 -4.94 -7.81
C GLN A 20 61.47 -5.61 -8.89
N GLN A 21 62.00 -6.58 -9.64
CA GLN A 21 61.26 -7.28 -10.68
C GLN A 21 60.09 -8.07 -10.10
N ASN A 22 60.31 -8.79 -9.00
CA ASN A 22 59.24 -9.54 -8.34
C ASN A 22 58.18 -8.59 -7.78
N LEU A 23 58.59 -7.48 -7.14
CA LEU A 23 57.67 -6.46 -6.63
C LEU A 23 56.81 -5.82 -7.74
N ILE A 24 57.39 -5.49 -8.90
CA ILE A 24 56.65 -4.91 -10.02
C ILE A 24 55.67 -5.93 -10.62
N ARG A 25 56.08 -7.20 -10.73
CA ARG A 25 55.20 -8.26 -11.23
C ARG A 25 53.97 -8.41 -10.33
N ASP A 26 54.20 -8.54 -9.02
CA ASP A 26 53.14 -8.66 -8.03
C ASP A 26 52.23 -7.41 -8.03
N LEU A 27 52.82 -6.22 -8.17
CA LEU A 27 52.07 -4.97 -8.27
C LEU A 27 51.16 -4.93 -9.51
N VAL A 28 51.67 -5.30 -10.69
CA VAL A 28 50.88 -5.31 -11.93
C VAL A 28 49.74 -6.34 -11.85
N GLU A 29 50.00 -7.51 -11.27
CA GLU A 29 48.98 -8.53 -11.04
C GLU A 29 47.88 -8.01 -10.11
N LYS A 30 48.25 -7.45 -8.96
CA LYS A 30 47.29 -6.89 -8.00
C LYS A 30 46.51 -5.71 -8.55
N VAL A 31 47.13 -4.85 -9.35
CA VAL A 31 46.46 -3.76 -10.06
C VAL A 31 45.48 -4.30 -11.10
N GLY A 32 45.81 -5.38 -11.80
CA GLY A 32 44.88 -6.07 -12.70
C GLY A 32 43.64 -6.60 -11.98
N GLU A 33 43.82 -7.21 -10.81
CA GLU A 33 42.71 -7.65 -9.95
C GLU A 33 41.81 -6.46 -9.51
N VAL A 34 42.42 -5.35 -9.07
CA VAL A 34 41.67 -4.14 -8.66
C VAL A 34 40.91 -3.54 -9.84
N ASP A 35 41.55 -3.42 -11.00
CA ASP A 35 40.95 -2.88 -12.23
C ASP A 35 39.70 -3.67 -12.64
N HIS A 36 39.81 -5.01 -12.66
CA HIS A 36 38.69 -5.87 -12.99
C HIS A 36 37.54 -5.75 -11.98
N ARG A 37 37.84 -5.84 -10.68
CA ARG A 37 36.84 -5.70 -9.62
C ARG A 37 36.15 -4.34 -9.64
N SER A 38 36.90 -3.29 -9.97
CA SER A 38 36.36 -1.94 -10.09
C SER A 38 35.38 -1.82 -11.25
N GLY A 39 35.69 -2.46 -12.39
CA GLY A 39 34.76 -2.58 -13.52
C GLY A 39 33.47 -3.30 -13.15
N ASP A 40 33.57 -4.43 -12.44
CA ASP A 40 32.40 -5.19 -11.98
C ASP A 40 31.50 -4.35 -11.05
N ILE A 41 32.10 -3.60 -10.12
CA ILE A 41 31.36 -2.68 -9.23
C ILE A 41 30.64 -1.58 -10.03
N LEU A 42 31.30 -1.01 -11.05
CA LEU A 42 30.69 0.04 -11.89
C LEU A 42 29.46 -0.47 -12.65
N ASP A 43 29.47 -1.73 -13.09
CA ASP A 43 28.32 -2.34 -13.75
C ASP A 43 27.21 -2.69 -12.75
N GLU A 44 27.55 -3.15 -11.55
CA GLU A 44 26.58 -3.40 -10.48
C GLU A 44 25.88 -2.11 -10.02
N VAL A 45 26.63 -1.01 -9.89
CA VAL A 45 26.09 0.33 -9.60
C VAL A 45 25.05 0.78 -10.63
N LYS A 46 25.30 0.56 -11.94
CA LYS A 46 24.32 0.89 -12.99
C LYS A 46 23.04 0.06 -12.84
N SER A 47 23.18 -1.22 -12.50
CA SER A 47 22.04 -2.10 -12.24
C SER A 47 21.21 -1.62 -11.04
N ILE A 48 21.88 -1.25 -9.94
CA ILE A 48 21.23 -0.70 -8.74
C ILE A 48 20.53 0.63 -9.06
N GLU A 49 21.11 1.47 -9.91
CA GLU A 49 20.49 2.74 -10.32
C GLU A 49 19.16 2.49 -11.06
N GLN A 50 19.16 1.56 -12.01
CA GLN A 50 17.95 1.18 -12.73
C GLN A 50 16.89 0.59 -11.80
N LEU A 51 17.27 -0.32 -10.90
CA LEU A 51 16.36 -0.91 -9.91
C LEU A 51 15.77 0.16 -8.97
N SER A 52 16.58 1.14 -8.56
CA SER A 52 16.14 2.25 -7.71
C SER A 52 15.14 3.14 -8.43
N GLN A 53 15.36 3.40 -9.73
CA GLN A 53 14.43 4.15 -10.56
C GLN A 53 13.10 3.43 -10.73
N ASP A 54 13.13 2.12 -11.03
CA ASP A 54 11.93 1.29 -11.16
C ASP A 54 11.15 1.23 -9.83
N ALA A 55 11.86 1.06 -8.70
CA ALA A 55 11.26 1.10 -7.37
C ALA A 55 10.61 2.46 -7.06
N SER A 56 11.23 3.56 -7.50
CA SER A 56 10.69 4.91 -7.33
C SER A 56 9.39 5.11 -8.12
N LEU A 57 9.36 4.67 -9.38
CA LEU A 57 8.15 4.70 -10.22
C LEU A 57 7.02 3.84 -9.62
N ALA A 58 7.34 2.63 -9.17
CA ALA A 58 6.37 1.74 -8.53
C ALA A 58 5.80 2.34 -7.23
N THR A 59 6.66 2.98 -6.43
CA THR A 59 6.26 3.69 -5.20
C THR A 59 5.35 4.88 -5.50
N ALA A 60 5.69 5.70 -6.51
CA ALA A 60 4.85 6.83 -6.92
C ALA A 60 3.47 6.40 -7.42
N LYS A 61 3.41 5.29 -8.17
CA LYS A 61 2.13 4.68 -8.57
C LYS A 61 1.34 4.19 -7.35
N GLY A 62 2.02 3.54 -6.39
CA GLY A 62 1.41 3.12 -5.12
C GLY A 62 0.79 4.29 -4.34
N ASP A 63 1.51 5.41 -4.23
CA ASP A 63 1.01 6.64 -3.59
C ASP A 63 -0.28 7.16 -4.25
N GLN A 64 -0.35 7.13 -5.60
CA GLN A 64 -1.55 7.52 -6.33
C GLN A 64 -2.73 6.58 -6.07
N GLU A 65 -2.49 5.27 -6.02
CA GLU A 65 -3.51 4.27 -5.71
C GLU A 65 -4.04 4.43 -4.27
N VAL A 66 -3.15 4.68 -3.30
CA VAL A 66 -3.51 4.95 -1.90
C VAL A 66 -4.32 6.25 -1.77
N THR A 67 -3.98 7.29 -2.52
CA THR A 67 -4.76 8.53 -2.56
C THR A 67 -6.18 8.26 -3.07
N THR A 68 -6.30 7.50 -4.17
CA THR A 68 -7.60 7.10 -4.73
C THR A 68 -8.39 6.26 -3.73
N MET A 69 -7.73 5.37 -3.00
CA MET A 69 -8.36 4.52 -1.98
C MET A 69 -8.88 5.34 -0.80
N THR A 70 -8.13 6.36 -0.38
CA THR A 70 -8.54 7.33 0.64
C THR A 70 -9.84 8.04 0.25
N GLU A 71 -9.93 8.55 -0.98
CA GLU A 71 -11.14 9.22 -1.48
C GLU A 71 -12.34 8.27 -1.54
N ARG A 72 -12.13 7.03 -1.99
CA ARG A 72 -13.17 6.00 -2.03
C ARG A 72 -13.70 5.67 -0.64
N MET A 73 -12.81 5.46 0.33
CA MET A 73 -13.23 5.19 1.72
C MET A 73 -13.97 6.36 2.34
N LYS A 74 -13.55 7.59 2.07
CA LYS A 74 -14.28 8.79 2.51
C LYS A 74 -15.71 8.80 1.94
N LYS A 75 -15.87 8.50 0.65
CA LYS A 75 -17.19 8.42 0.02
C LYS A 75 -18.07 7.30 0.59
N ILE A 76 -17.47 6.15 0.91
CA ILE A 76 -18.16 5.04 1.59
C ILE A 76 -18.63 5.50 2.96
N TYR A 77 -17.77 6.15 3.75
CA TYR A 77 -18.11 6.69 5.06
C TYR A 77 -19.28 7.69 4.99
N GLU A 78 -19.22 8.65 4.06
CA GLU A 78 -20.31 9.61 3.83
C GLU A 78 -21.63 8.92 3.46
N THR A 79 -21.58 7.90 2.60
CA THR A 79 -22.76 7.12 2.20
C THR A 79 -23.35 6.35 3.38
N THR A 80 -22.50 5.75 4.22
CA THR A 80 -22.91 5.04 5.44
C THR A 80 -23.57 5.97 6.47
N MET A 81 -23.07 7.20 6.59
CA MET A 81 -23.70 8.22 7.45
C MET A 81 -25.10 8.60 6.93
N VAL A 82 -25.24 8.82 5.62
CA VAL A 82 -26.54 9.10 5.00
C VAL A 82 -27.51 7.94 5.22
N LEU A 83 -27.06 6.69 5.05
CA LEU A 83 -27.89 5.50 5.29
C LEU A 83 -28.38 5.43 6.74
N THR A 84 -27.51 5.72 7.71
CA THR A 84 -27.87 5.76 9.13
C THR A 84 -28.99 6.77 9.39
N THR A 85 -28.86 8.00 8.87
CA THR A 85 -29.90 9.03 9.02
C THR A 85 -31.22 8.65 8.34
N GLN A 86 -31.16 8.02 7.16
CA GLN A 86 -32.36 7.56 6.47
C GLN A 86 -33.11 6.46 7.25
N MET A 87 -32.38 5.58 7.94
CA MET A 87 -32.99 4.55 8.78
C MET A 87 -33.67 5.14 10.00
N GLU A 88 -33.07 6.13 10.66
CA GLU A 88 -33.69 6.86 11.77
C GLU A 88 -35.00 7.55 11.34
N ALA A 89 -34.98 8.17 10.15
CA ALA A 89 -36.19 8.76 9.57
C ALA A 89 -37.27 7.70 9.30
N LEU A 90 -36.90 6.54 8.75
CA LEU A 90 -37.84 5.45 8.49
C LEU A 90 -38.43 4.87 9.79
N PHE A 91 -37.64 4.73 10.85
CA PHE A 91 -38.16 4.34 12.16
C PHE A 91 -39.23 5.30 12.67
N THR A 92 -39.01 6.61 12.48
CA THR A 92 -40.00 7.63 12.85
C THR A 92 -41.29 7.49 12.05
N VAL A 93 -41.19 7.22 10.74
CA VAL A 93 -42.36 6.98 9.88
C VAL A 93 -43.13 5.74 10.31
N PHE A 94 -42.45 4.66 10.69
CA PHE A 94 -43.13 3.45 11.17
C PHE A 94 -43.85 3.64 12.49
N ASP A 95 -43.25 4.34 13.46
CA ASP A 95 -43.90 4.68 14.73
C ASP A 95 -45.18 5.50 14.50
N GLN A 96 -45.12 6.51 13.61
CA GLN A 96 -46.29 7.29 13.22
C GLN A 96 -47.36 6.44 12.53
N THR A 97 -46.94 5.53 11.64
CA THR A 97 -47.86 4.63 10.92
C THR A 97 -48.56 3.66 11.87
N GLN A 98 -47.85 3.12 12.87
CA GLN A 98 -48.47 2.27 13.90
C GLN A 98 -49.54 3.02 14.69
N LYS A 99 -49.28 4.26 15.11
CA LYS A 99 -50.27 5.10 15.82
C LYS A 99 -51.53 5.36 15.00
N ILE A 100 -51.38 5.60 13.69
CA ILE A 100 -52.52 5.75 12.78
C ILE A 100 -53.31 4.44 12.71
N LEU A 101 -52.62 3.31 12.62
CA LEU A 101 -53.26 2.01 12.51
C LEU A 101 -54.03 1.62 13.77
N GLU A 102 -53.49 1.91 14.95
CA GLU A 102 -54.19 1.77 16.23
C GLU A 102 -55.48 2.61 16.25
N THR A 103 -55.42 3.83 15.71
CA THR A 103 -56.60 4.70 15.57
C THR A 103 -57.65 4.10 14.63
N VAL A 104 -57.25 3.57 13.48
CA VAL A 104 -58.16 2.92 12.52
C VAL A 104 -58.80 1.67 13.13
N GLN A 105 -58.03 0.86 13.86
CA GLN A 105 -58.55 -0.30 14.57
C GLN A 105 -59.58 0.09 15.64
N ALA A 106 -59.30 1.16 16.41
CA ALA A 106 -60.23 1.70 17.39
C ALA A 106 -61.53 2.21 16.75
N LEU A 107 -61.44 2.94 15.62
CA LEU A 107 -62.59 3.40 14.86
C LEU A 107 -63.42 2.25 14.27
N GLY A 108 -62.76 1.22 13.75
CA GLY A 108 -63.42 -0.01 13.29
C GLY A 108 -64.19 -0.71 14.42
N GLY A 109 -63.57 -0.81 15.60
CA GLY A 109 -64.20 -1.34 16.81
C GLY A 109 -65.44 -0.54 17.24
N GLN A 110 -65.34 0.79 17.28
CA GLN A 110 -66.48 1.67 17.57
C GLN A 110 -67.59 1.55 16.53
N THR A 111 -67.24 1.50 15.25
CA THR A 111 -68.20 1.33 14.14
C THR A 111 -68.94 0.00 14.27
N LYS A 112 -68.24 -1.07 14.65
CA LYS A 112 -68.84 -2.38 14.91
C LYS A 112 -69.86 -2.35 16.04
N ILE A 113 -69.56 -1.61 17.12
CA ILE A 113 -70.50 -1.40 18.24
C ILE A 113 -71.70 -0.58 17.80
N LEU A 114 -71.50 0.50 17.04
CA LEU A 114 -72.58 1.33 16.49
C LEU A 114 -73.49 0.52 15.56
N ALA A 115 -72.91 -0.28 14.68
CA ALA A 115 -73.64 -1.18 13.78
C ALA A 115 -74.46 -2.21 14.56
N LEU A 116 -73.91 -2.79 15.63
CA LEU A 116 -74.64 -3.70 16.51
C LEU A 116 -75.84 -3.01 17.17
N ASN A 117 -75.64 -1.81 17.74
CA ASN A 117 -76.71 -1.04 18.36
C ASN A 117 -77.81 -0.70 17.34
N ALA A 118 -77.44 -0.32 16.12
CA ALA A 118 -78.39 -0.07 15.04
C ALA A 118 -79.16 -1.34 14.63
N SER A 119 -78.49 -2.50 14.56
CA SER A 119 -79.17 -3.79 14.31
C SER A 119 -80.18 -4.14 15.40
N ILE A 120 -79.86 -3.88 16.67
CA ILE A 120 -80.77 -4.11 17.80
C ILE A 120 -82.00 -3.20 17.70
N GLU A 121 -81.82 -1.91 17.44
CA GLU A 121 -82.93 -0.95 17.36
C GLU A 121 -83.79 -1.18 16.10
N ALA A 122 -83.17 -1.61 14.99
CA ALA A 122 -83.88 -2.05 13.79
C ALA A 122 -84.76 -3.28 14.06
N ALA A 123 -84.27 -4.26 14.83
CA ALA A 123 -85.07 -5.42 15.24
C ALA A 123 -86.22 -5.02 16.17
N ARG A 124 -85.98 -4.06 17.07
CA ARG A 124 -86.99 -3.52 18.00
C ARG A 124 -88.14 -2.80 17.28
N SER A 125 -87.83 -2.14 16.16
CA SER A 125 -88.81 -1.41 15.33
C SER A 125 -89.68 -2.31 14.44
N GLY A 126 -89.48 -3.64 14.48
CA GLY A 126 -90.31 -4.61 13.75
C GLY A 126 -90.28 -4.41 12.23
N GLU A 127 -91.45 -4.39 11.59
CA GLU A 127 -91.59 -4.23 10.13
C GLU A 127 -90.99 -2.92 9.60
N HIS A 128 -91.07 -1.82 10.38
CA HIS A 128 -90.53 -0.52 9.99
C HIS A 128 -88.98 -0.47 10.02
N GLY A 129 -88.34 -1.40 10.74
CA GLY A 129 -86.89 -1.45 10.89
C GLY A 129 -86.16 -2.32 9.86
N ARG A 130 -86.87 -3.04 8.97
CA ARG A 130 -86.25 -4.00 8.02
C ARG A 130 -85.17 -3.36 7.14
N GLY A 131 -85.41 -2.15 6.61
CA GLY A 131 -84.42 -1.41 5.81
C GLY A 131 -83.18 -1.01 6.62
N PHE A 132 -83.37 -0.53 7.85
CA PHE A 132 -82.27 -0.17 8.75
C PHE A 132 -81.45 -1.39 9.19
N SER A 133 -82.08 -2.56 9.35
CA SER A 133 -81.38 -3.81 9.70
C SER A 133 -80.38 -4.23 8.62
N ILE A 134 -80.73 -4.06 7.34
CA ILE A 134 -79.83 -4.35 6.21
C ILE A 134 -78.62 -3.41 6.23
N ILE A 135 -78.84 -2.10 6.44
CA ILE A 135 -77.77 -1.11 6.52
C ILE A 135 -76.85 -1.41 7.71
N ALA A 136 -77.41 -1.73 8.87
CA ALA A 136 -76.64 -2.07 10.06
C ALA A 136 -75.78 -3.33 9.87
N LYS A 137 -76.30 -4.34 9.16
CA LYS A 137 -75.51 -5.53 8.80
C LYS A 137 -74.37 -5.19 7.85
N GLN A 138 -74.61 -4.37 6.82
CA GLN A 138 -73.56 -3.92 5.90
C GLN A 138 -72.47 -3.11 6.62
N LEU A 139 -72.85 -2.18 7.51
CA LEU A 139 -71.89 -1.42 8.33
C LEU A 139 -71.01 -2.33 9.20
N LYS A 140 -71.59 -3.39 9.78
CA LYS A 140 -70.85 -4.39 10.55
C LYS A 140 -69.85 -5.14 9.68
N GLU A 141 -70.28 -5.59 8.49
CA GLU A 141 -69.40 -6.28 7.53
C GLU A 141 -68.24 -5.38 7.06
N LEU A 142 -68.50 -4.10 6.79
CA LEU A 142 -67.46 -3.12 6.46
C LEU A 142 -66.48 -2.90 7.62
N ALA A 143 -66.98 -2.80 8.85
CA ALA A 143 -66.14 -2.63 10.04
C ALA A 143 -65.24 -3.86 10.28
N ASP A 144 -65.77 -5.07 10.06
CA ASP A 144 -65.02 -6.32 10.15
C ASP A 144 -63.93 -6.40 9.07
N GLN A 145 -64.27 -6.09 7.81
CA GLN A 145 -63.29 -6.01 6.72
C GLN A 145 -62.20 -4.97 7.00
N SER A 146 -62.56 -3.77 7.48
CA SER A 146 -61.60 -2.73 7.83
C SER A 146 -60.67 -3.17 8.97
N SER A 147 -61.18 -3.90 9.96
CA SER A 147 -60.37 -4.44 11.06
C SER A 147 -59.36 -5.46 10.55
N ASP A 148 -59.79 -6.39 9.69
CA ASP A 148 -58.93 -7.44 9.16
C ASP A 148 -57.87 -6.88 8.19
N SER A 149 -58.24 -5.93 7.33
CA SER A 149 -57.27 -5.19 6.51
C SER A 149 -56.25 -4.44 7.39
N SER A 150 -56.69 -3.81 8.48
CA SER A 150 -55.79 -3.11 9.39
C SER A 150 -54.81 -4.06 10.08
N LYS A 151 -55.23 -5.28 10.46
CA LYS A 151 -54.31 -6.30 11.01
C LYS A 151 -53.28 -6.76 9.98
N GLN A 152 -53.66 -6.91 8.71
CA GLN A 152 -52.72 -7.27 7.65
C GLN A 152 -51.68 -6.16 7.43
N VAL A 153 -52.10 -4.89 7.48
CA VAL A 153 -51.18 -3.75 7.43
C VAL A 153 -50.23 -3.76 8.63
N ASP A 154 -50.71 -4.07 9.84
CA ASP A 154 -49.86 -4.14 11.05
C ASP A 154 -48.75 -5.18 10.89
N LEU A 155 -49.10 -6.38 10.40
CA LEU A 155 -48.13 -7.45 10.13
C LEU A 155 -47.06 -7.01 9.13
N ASN A 156 -47.45 -6.31 8.06
CA ASN A 156 -46.50 -5.81 7.06
C ASN A 156 -45.58 -4.73 7.65
N ILE A 157 -46.12 -3.80 8.44
CA ILE A 157 -45.32 -2.75 9.09
C ILE A 157 -44.32 -3.36 10.08
N ARG A 158 -44.73 -4.36 10.88
CA ARG A 158 -43.82 -5.07 11.79
C ARG A 158 -42.70 -5.78 11.04
N ARG A 159 -43.01 -6.44 9.92
CA ARG A 159 -42.00 -7.10 9.08
C ARG A 159 -40.99 -6.09 8.55
N LEU A 160 -41.47 -4.97 8.02
CA LEU A 160 -40.59 -3.89 7.54
C LEU A 160 -39.72 -3.30 8.65
N ALA A 161 -40.26 -3.14 9.87
CA ALA A 161 -39.47 -2.66 11.00
C ALA A 161 -38.33 -3.64 11.37
N THR A 162 -38.58 -4.95 11.30
CA THR A 162 -37.53 -5.97 11.48
C THR A 162 -36.48 -5.90 10.38
N GLU A 163 -36.90 -5.74 9.12
CA GLU A 163 -35.98 -5.57 7.99
C GLU A 163 -35.08 -4.34 8.19
N ILE A 164 -35.66 -3.18 8.54
CA ILE A 164 -34.87 -1.96 8.81
C ILE A 164 -33.87 -2.15 9.96
N THR A 165 -34.28 -2.82 11.03
CA THR A 165 -33.37 -3.12 12.16
C THR A 165 -32.17 -3.95 11.69
N THR A 166 -32.40 -4.89 10.78
CA THR A 166 -31.34 -5.71 10.18
C THR A 166 -30.40 -4.85 9.33
N ILE A 167 -30.94 -3.99 8.46
CA ILE A 167 -30.12 -3.10 7.62
C ILE A 167 -29.34 -2.10 8.48
N ALA A 168 -29.90 -1.63 9.60
CA ALA A 168 -29.21 -0.76 10.56
C ALA A 168 -28.01 -1.45 11.21
N SER A 169 -28.16 -2.72 11.60
CA SER A 169 -27.04 -3.51 12.10
C SER A 169 -25.93 -3.65 11.05
N THR A 170 -26.28 -4.05 9.83
CA THR A 170 -25.29 -4.20 8.74
C THR A 170 -24.61 -2.87 8.38
N THR A 171 -25.34 -1.75 8.47
CA THR A 171 -24.78 -0.42 8.21
C THR A 171 -23.79 -0.01 9.29
N LYS A 172 -24.07 -0.36 10.56
CA LYS A 172 -23.13 -0.17 11.66
C LYS A 172 -21.86 -1.00 11.50
N ASP A 173 -22.00 -2.26 11.09
CA ASP A 173 -20.84 -3.12 10.82
C ASP A 173 -20.00 -2.56 9.67
N ASN A 174 -20.64 -2.11 8.59
CA ASN A 174 -19.97 -1.43 7.47
C ASN A 174 -19.25 -0.14 7.90
N ALA A 175 -19.81 0.62 8.85
CA ALA A 175 -19.15 1.81 9.40
C ALA A 175 -17.84 1.43 10.10
N SER A 176 -17.87 0.39 10.94
CA SER A 176 -16.67 -0.14 11.63
C SER A 176 -15.62 -0.62 10.63
N SER A 177 -16.01 -1.43 9.63
CA SER A 177 -15.09 -1.90 8.60
C SER A 177 -14.50 -0.76 7.76
N THR A 178 -15.27 0.31 7.53
CA THR A 178 -14.77 1.50 6.83
C THR A 178 -13.73 2.24 7.67
N GLU A 179 -13.94 2.37 8.98
CA GLU A 179 -12.99 2.97 9.90
C GLU A 179 -11.68 2.16 9.99
N GLU A 180 -11.78 0.83 10.08
CA GLU A 180 -10.63 -0.08 10.00
C GLU A 180 -9.88 0.07 8.66
N GLY A 181 -10.60 0.13 7.55
CA GLY A 181 -10.02 0.37 6.22
C GLY A 181 -9.27 1.71 6.14
N MET A 182 -9.81 2.77 6.76
CA MET A 182 -9.14 4.07 6.85
C MET A 182 -7.84 4.01 7.68
N MET A 183 -7.80 3.22 8.76
CA MET A 183 -6.58 3.02 9.54
C MET A 183 -5.51 2.25 8.74
N GLN A 184 -5.91 1.23 8.00
CA GLN A 184 -5.01 0.47 7.12
C GLN A 184 -4.42 1.34 6.00
N ILE A 185 -5.24 2.21 5.39
CA ILE A 185 -4.79 3.19 4.39
C ILE A 185 -3.71 4.12 4.96
N ARG A 186 -3.89 4.62 6.19
CA ARG A 186 -2.87 5.47 6.83
C ARG A 186 -1.54 4.74 7.00
N SER A 187 -1.58 3.49 7.46
CA SER A 187 -0.38 2.66 7.57
C SER A 187 0.31 2.43 6.21
N LEU A 188 -0.47 2.29 5.13
CA LEU A 188 0.07 2.20 3.77
C LEU A 188 0.78 3.50 3.33
N VAL A 189 0.20 4.67 3.63
CA VAL A 189 0.84 5.97 3.35
C VAL A 189 2.20 6.06 4.06
N ASP A 190 2.26 5.70 5.34
CA ASP A 190 3.49 5.73 6.12
C ASP A 190 4.54 4.75 5.54
N SER A 191 4.10 3.56 5.12
CA SER A 191 4.95 2.54 4.51
C SER A 191 5.56 3.01 3.18
N PHE A 192 4.76 3.60 2.28
CA PHE A 192 5.28 4.13 1.03
C PHE A 192 6.19 5.34 1.24
N SER A 193 5.91 6.18 2.23
CA SER A 193 6.81 7.28 2.61
C SER A 193 8.17 6.76 3.08
N ALA A 194 8.18 5.71 3.91
CA ALA A 194 9.42 5.06 4.35
C ALA A 194 10.19 4.44 3.17
N ILE A 195 9.51 3.73 2.27
CA ILE A 195 10.13 3.16 1.07
C ILE A 195 10.78 4.25 0.21
N ARG A 196 10.10 5.37 -0.01
CA ARG A 196 10.65 6.51 -0.78
C ARG A 196 11.91 7.08 -0.12
N SER A 197 11.94 7.18 1.21
CA SER A 197 13.13 7.61 1.95
C SER A 197 14.28 6.65 1.72
N THR A 198 14.04 5.34 1.85
CA THR A 198 15.04 4.30 1.63
C THR A 198 15.58 4.31 0.20
N ILE A 199 14.73 4.50 -0.81
CA ILE A 199 15.16 4.62 -2.21
C ILE A 199 16.08 5.84 -2.39
N THR A 200 15.73 6.98 -1.76
CA THR A 200 16.56 8.20 -1.82
C THR A 200 17.94 7.97 -1.21
N GLU A 201 17.99 7.31 -0.04
CA GLU A 201 19.24 6.93 0.61
C GLU A 201 20.05 5.94 -0.25
N LEU A 202 19.39 4.96 -0.87
CA LEU A 202 20.02 4.00 -1.75
C LEU A 202 20.67 4.68 -2.96
N THR A 203 19.97 5.59 -3.64
CA THR A 203 20.53 6.36 -4.76
C THR A 203 21.75 7.19 -4.33
N MET A 204 21.69 7.82 -3.15
CA MET A 204 22.85 8.56 -2.62
C MET A 204 24.04 7.65 -2.32
N HIS A 205 23.80 6.48 -1.72
CA HIS A 205 24.84 5.50 -1.45
C HIS A 205 25.44 4.93 -2.75
N ASN A 206 24.58 4.58 -3.71
CA ASN A 206 24.99 4.05 -5.01
C ASN A 206 25.90 5.03 -5.76
N ARG A 207 25.59 6.34 -5.69
CA ARG A 207 26.45 7.39 -6.24
C ARG A 207 27.83 7.46 -5.57
N LYS A 208 27.92 7.30 -4.25
CA LYS A 208 29.22 7.27 -3.56
C LYS A 208 30.05 6.06 -3.99
N VAL A 209 29.42 4.89 -4.10
CA VAL A 209 30.08 3.65 -4.58
C VAL A 209 30.57 3.83 -6.01
N PHE A 210 29.79 4.50 -6.88
CA PHE A 210 30.23 4.88 -8.23
C PHE A 210 31.52 5.70 -8.20
N GLU A 211 31.53 6.78 -7.42
CA GLU A 211 32.67 7.71 -7.33
C GLU A 211 33.93 7.01 -6.77
N GLU A 212 33.79 6.11 -5.79
CA GLU A 212 34.88 5.31 -5.25
C GLU A 212 35.43 4.29 -6.27
N ALA A 213 34.55 3.59 -6.99
CA ALA A 213 34.93 2.63 -8.01
C ALA A 213 35.58 3.33 -9.22
N ASP A 214 35.05 4.45 -9.67
CA ASP A 214 35.67 5.21 -10.76
C ASP A 214 37.10 5.68 -10.38
N SER A 215 37.28 6.15 -9.14
CA SER A 215 38.59 6.51 -8.59
C SER A 215 39.57 5.33 -8.55
N LEU A 216 39.11 4.14 -8.11
CA LEU A 216 39.93 2.92 -8.11
C LEU A 216 40.34 2.49 -9.53
N HIS A 217 39.42 2.57 -10.48
CA HIS A 217 39.70 2.27 -11.89
C HIS A 217 40.76 3.22 -12.46
N GLN A 218 40.63 4.52 -12.21
CA GLN A 218 41.63 5.52 -12.63
C GLN A 218 42.99 5.31 -11.94
N MET A 219 43.00 4.99 -10.64
CA MET A 219 44.21 4.68 -9.89
C MET A 219 44.93 3.46 -10.47
N SER A 220 44.18 2.39 -10.80
CA SER A 220 44.74 1.19 -11.43
C SER A 220 45.37 1.49 -12.78
N ALA A 221 44.69 2.28 -13.62
CA ALA A 221 45.25 2.73 -14.90
C ALA A 221 46.53 3.55 -14.70
N TYR A 222 46.55 4.45 -13.72
CA TYR A 222 47.72 5.26 -13.38
C TYR A 222 48.89 4.40 -12.88
N VAL A 223 48.68 3.47 -11.95
CA VAL A 223 49.75 2.58 -11.46
C VAL A 223 50.29 1.69 -12.59
N ARG A 224 49.42 1.16 -13.46
CA ARG A 224 49.85 0.41 -14.66
C ARG A 224 50.76 1.25 -15.56
N SER A 225 50.42 2.52 -15.76
CA SER A 225 51.24 3.45 -16.56
C SER A 225 52.60 3.76 -15.92
N LEU A 226 52.73 3.70 -14.59
CA LEU A 226 54.00 3.87 -13.88
C LEU A 226 54.86 2.60 -13.89
N SER A 227 54.25 1.41 -13.83
CA SER A 227 54.96 0.14 -13.85
C SER A 227 55.74 -0.08 -15.15
N GLU A 228 55.23 0.42 -16.28
CA GLU A 228 55.90 0.33 -17.58
C GLU A 228 57.28 1.02 -17.64
N PRO A 229 57.42 2.33 -17.33
CA PRO A 229 58.72 2.99 -17.23
C PRO A 229 59.68 2.34 -16.23
N ILE A 230 59.18 1.84 -15.09
CA ILE A 230 60.04 1.19 -14.08
C ILE A 230 60.59 -0.12 -14.64
N ALA A 231 59.76 -0.92 -15.31
CA ALA A 231 60.20 -2.14 -15.99
C ALA A 231 61.22 -1.83 -17.11
N ARG A 232 61.04 -0.72 -17.86
CA ARG A 232 62.02 -0.26 -18.86
C ARG A 232 63.34 0.17 -18.23
N ASN A 233 63.31 0.98 -17.18
CA ASN A 233 64.50 1.43 -16.47
C ASN A 233 65.30 0.25 -15.91
N ARG A 234 64.63 -0.80 -15.43
CA ARG A 234 65.27 -2.04 -15.02
C ARG A 234 66.10 -2.65 -16.16
N ILE A 235 65.53 -2.82 -17.36
CA ILE A 235 66.27 -3.39 -18.50
C ILE A 235 67.55 -2.59 -18.77
N ILE A 236 67.44 -1.27 -18.80
CA ILE A 236 68.57 -0.36 -19.05
C ILE A 236 69.65 -0.49 -17.96
N ILE A 237 69.26 -0.57 -16.69
CA ILE A 237 70.22 -0.75 -15.59
C ILE A 237 70.89 -2.13 -15.68
N SER A 238 70.17 -3.16 -16.12
CA SER A 238 70.69 -4.54 -16.23
C SER A 238 71.79 -4.60 -17.26
N GLU A 239 71.51 -4.05 -18.45
CA GLU A 239 72.47 -3.91 -19.55
C GLU A 239 73.69 -3.09 -19.10
N GLY A 240 73.47 -2.03 -18.32
CA GLY A 240 74.55 -1.21 -17.75
C GLY A 240 75.41 -1.95 -16.72
N LEU A 241 74.81 -2.78 -15.87
CA LEU A 241 75.53 -3.60 -14.88
C LEU A 241 76.33 -4.71 -15.56
N GLU A 242 75.78 -5.37 -16.58
CA GLU A 242 76.50 -6.39 -17.37
C GLU A 242 77.73 -5.78 -18.06
N ALA A 243 77.60 -4.59 -18.66
CA ALA A 243 78.72 -3.87 -19.26
C ALA A 243 79.79 -3.48 -18.23
N ALA A 244 79.38 -3.06 -17.03
CA ALA A 244 80.28 -2.74 -15.93
C ALA A 244 81.01 -3.97 -15.38
N GLU A 245 80.34 -5.13 -15.38
CA GLU A 245 80.93 -6.39 -14.92
C GLU A 245 81.99 -6.90 -15.90
N LEU A 246 81.77 -6.78 -17.21
CA LEU A 246 82.74 -7.09 -18.26
C LEU A 246 84.00 -6.21 -18.17
N THR A 247 83.83 -4.91 -17.97
CA THR A 247 84.96 -3.97 -17.80
C THR A 247 85.71 -4.13 -16.48
N ALA A 248 85.08 -4.70 -15.45
CA ALA A 248 85.74 -5.04 -14.19
C ALA A 248 86.53 -6.37 -14.24
N GLN A 249 86.33 -7.18 -15.29
CA GLN A 249 87.07 -8.44 -15.52
C GLN A 249 88.32 -8.25 -16.41
N GLU A 250 88.41 -7.15 -17.15
CA GLU A 250 89.60 -6.69 -17.90
C GLU A 250 90.64 -6.01 -17.00
#